data_AF-A0A844T067-F1
#
_entry.id   AF-A0A844T067-F1
#
_cell.length_a   1.000
_cell.length_b   1.000
_cell.length_c   1.000
_cell.angle_alpha   90.00
_cell.angle_beta   90.00
_cell.angle_gamma   90.00
#
_symmetry.space_group_name_H-M   'P 1'
#
loop_
_entity.id
_entity.type
_entity.pdbx_description
1 polymer ?
#
loop_
_entity_poly.entity_id
_entity_poly.type
_entity_poly.pdbx_seq_one_letter_code
_entity_poly.pdbx_strand_id
1 'polypeptide(L)'
;MLQLEGSHRLLRAWKLALLRFAVTLDDSDRLNVAALATELDRLSGSAQDSLHFFRRTSTHLCAAISGQQQNAEATLNDFCKQIEEPRLRFAFAAAIGMAHLEPAPARIRPKRNPDLFRGLPARGSASL
;
A
#
# COMPACT_ATOMS: atom_id res chain seq x y z
N MET A 1 -9.43 -17.09 -20.59
CA MET A 1 -8.92 -17.19 -19.21
C MET A 1 -7.67 -16.33 -18.98
N LEU A 2 -6.68 -16.35 -19.87
CA LEU A 2 -5.41 -15.60 -19.74
C LEU A 2 -5.53 -14.06 -19.62
N GLN A 3 -6.52 -13.45 -20.27
CA GLN A 3 -6.71 -11.98 -20.28
C GLN A 3 -7.15 -11.44 -18.91
N LEU A 4 -7.97 -12.20 -18.18
CA LEU A 4 -8.43 -11.83 -16.84
C LEU A 4 -7.26 -11.89 -15.84
N GLU A 5 -6.44 -12.95 -15.90
CA GLU A 5 -5.27 -13.10 -15.04
C GLU A 5 -4.20 -12.02 -15.27
N GLY A 6 -4.01 -11.60 -16.53
CA GLY A 6 -3.20 -10.43 -16.88
C GLY A 6 -3.71 -9.13 -16.26
N SER A 7 -5.03 -8.89 -16.32
CA SER A 7 -5.65 -7.70 -15.73
C SER A 7 -5.54 -7.67 -14.19
N HIS A 8 -5.69 -8.81 -13.50
CA HIS A 8 -5.49 -8.89 -12.06
C HIS A 8 -4.04 -8.61 -11.66
N ARG A 9 -3.07 -9.15 -12.40
CA ARG A 9 -1.65 -8.89 -12.15
C ARG A 9 -1.31 -7.41 -12.37
N LEU A 10 -1.85 -6.81 -13.43
CA LEU A 10 -1.60 -5.39 -13.73
C LEU A 10 -2.27 -4.48 -12.70
N LEU A 11 -3.50 -4.80 -12.27
CA LEU A 11 -4.20 -4.07 -11.22
C LEU A 11 -3.42 -4.14 -9.90
N ARG A 12 -2.88 -5.32 -9.56
CA ARG A 12 -2.01 -5.48 -8.38
C ARG A 12 -0.73 -4.66 -8.51
N ALA A 13 -0.07 -4.69 -9.67
CA ALA A 13 1.12 -3.91 -9.93
C ALA A 13 0.86 -2.40 -9.78
N TRP A 14 -0.28 -1.91 -10.28
CA TRP A 14 -0.70 -0.53 -10.13
C TRP A 14 -0.93 -0.13 -8.66
N LYS A 15 -1.64 -0.96 -7.88
CA LYS A 15 -1.81 -0.70 -6.43
C LYS A 15 -0.48 -0.70 -5.68
N LEU A 16 0.45 -1.58 -6.04
CA LEU A 16 1.81 -1.62 -5.46
C LEU A 16 2.65 -0.42 -5.87
N ALA A 17 2.52 0.09 -7.09
CA ALA A 17 3.20 1.30 -7.53
C ALA A 17 2.68 2.53 -6.78
N LEU A 18 1.36 2.62 -6.53
CA LEU A 18 0.78 3.66 -5.68
C LEU A 18 1.32 3.58 -4.25
N LEU A 19 1.41 2.38 -3.67
CA LEU A 19 2.04 2.20 -2.35
C LEU A 19 3.49 2.66 -2.35
N ARG A 20 4.27 2.29 -3.37
CA ARG A 20 5.67 2.70 -3.48
C ARG A 20 5.80 4.22 -3.54
N PHE A 21 5.01 4.88 -4.38
CA PHE A 21 4.96 6.34 -4.44
C PHE A 21 4.55 6.97 -3.10
N ALA A 22 3.57 6.41 -2.40
CA ALA A 22 3.18 6.90 -1.07
C ALA A 22 4.32 6.81 -0.03
N VAL A 23 5.23 5.85 -0.17
CA VAL A 23 6.38 5.67 0.73
C VAL A 23 7.55 6.58 0.34
N THR A 24 7.80 6.78 -0.95
CA THR A 24 9.01 7.46 -1.44
C THR A 24 8.79 8.94 -1.74
N LEU A 25 7.57 9.31 -2.15
CA LEU A 25 7.23 10.60 -2.75
C LEU A 25 8.12 10.97 -3.95
N ASP A 26 8.73 9.97 -4.60
CA ASP A 26 9.64 10.18 -5.74
C ASP A 26 8.87 10.34 -7.06
N ASP A 27 9.27 11.31 -7.87
CA ASP A 27 8.62 11.60 -9.15
C ASP A 27 8.74 10.43 -10.16
N SER A 28 9.79 9.61 -10.08
CA SER A 28 9.95 8.41 -10.90
C SER A 28 8.86 7.38 -10.57
N ASP A 29 8.49 7.27 -9.29
CA ASP A 29 7.42 6.39 -8.84
C ASP A 29 6.04 6.92 -9.29
N ARG A 30 5.86 8.25 -9.29
CA ARG A 30 4.66 8.90 -9.87
C ARG A 30 4.52 8.59 -11.36
N LEU A 31 5.62 8.66 -12.12
CA LEU A 31 5.62 8.32 -13.56
C LEU A 31 5.32 6.84 -13.79
N ASN A 32 5.85 5.94 -12.95
CA ASN A 32 5.56 4.52 -13.02
C ASN A 32 4.07 4.22 -12.77
N VAL A 33 3.44 4.89 -11.81
CA VAL A 33 1.99 4.82 -11.58
C VAL A 33 1.22 5.22 -12.84
N ALA A 34 1.59 6.33 -13.48
CA ALA A 34 0.93 6.81 -14.69
C ALA A 34 1.09 5.85 -15.89
N ALA A 35 2.25 5.20 -16.03
CA ALA A 35 2.48 4.19 -17.06
C ALA A 35 1.56 2.98 -16.86
N LEU A 36 1.51 2.42 -15.64
CA LEU A 36 0.63 1.29 -15.32
C LEU A 36 -0.86 1.62 -15.50
N ALA A 37 -1.25 2.84 -15.14
CA ALA A 37 -2.61 3.31 -15.34
C ALA A 37 -3.00 3.36 -16.82
N THR A 38 -2.07 3.77 -17.70
CA THR A 38 -2.28 3.78 -19.16
C THR A 38 -2.49 2.36 -19.70
N GLU A 39 -1.72 1.39 -19.20
CA GLU A 39 -1.90 -0.01 -19.60
C GLU A 39 -3.22 -0.60 -19.09
N LEU A 40 -3.66 -0.24 -17.89
CA LEU A 40 -4.97 -0.67 -17.35
C LEU A 40 -6.14 -0.10 -18.16
N ASP A 41 -6.07 1.19 -18.48
CA ASP A 41 -7.07 1.85 -19.31
C ASP A 41 -7.16 1.19 -20.71
N ARG A 42 -6.03 0.77 -21.29
CA ARG A 42 -5.99 0.02 -22.57
C ARG A 42 -6.66 -1.35 -22.48
N LEU A 43 -6.46 -2.07 -21.38
CA LEU A 43 -7.07 -3.39 -21.16
C LEU A 43 -8.57 -3.32 -20.83
N SER A 44 -9.06 -2.18 -20.36
CA SER A 44 -10.47 -1.93 -20.00
C SER A 44 -11.36 -1.54 -21.19
N GLY A 45 -10.88 -1.73 -22.42
CA GLY A 45 -11.49 -1.24 -23.66
C GLY A 45 -12.88 -1.80 -23.95
N SER A 46 -13.92 -0.98 -23.75
CA SER A 46 -15.21 -1.08 -24.46
C SER A 46 -16.14 0.14 -24.27
N ALA A 47 -15.89 1.04 -23.32
CA ALA A 47 -16.74 2.22 -23.09
C ALA A 47 -15.88 3.49 -23.11
N GLN A 48 -16.29 4.54 -23.84
CA GLN A 48 -15.49 5.76 -23.97
C GLN A 48 -15.10 6.40 -22.62
N ASP A 49 -15.91 6.22 -21.58
CA ASP A 49 -15.63 6.72 -20.22
C ASP A 49 -14.64 5.84 -19.43
N SER A 50 -14.46 4.55 -19.79
CA SER A 50 -13.47 3.66 -19.15
C SER A 50 -12.06 3.90 -19.67
N LEU A 51 -11.89 4.61 -20.79
CA LEU A 51 -10.61 4.78 -21.47
C LEU A 51 -9.58 5.60 -20.68
N HIS A 52 -10.00 6.32 -19.63
CA HIS A 52 -9.12 7.16 -18.82
C HIS A 52 -9.38 7.02 -17.31
N PHE A 53 -10.11 6.00 -16.88
CA PHE A 53 -10.49 5.83 -15.47
C PHE A 53 -9.25 5.73 -14.58
N PHE A 54 -8.32 4.84 -14.92
CA PHE A 54 -7.12 4.62 -14.12
C PHE A 54 -6.18 5.82 -14.19
N ARG A 55 -6.06 6.47 -15.34
CA ARG A 55 -5.29 7.72 -15.46
C ARG A 55 -5.86 8.83 -14.58
N ARG A 56 -7.18 9.09 -14.63
CA ARG A 56 -7.84 10.12 -13.79
C ARG A 56 -7.69 9.81 -12.31
N THR A 57 -7.95 8.55 -11.94
CA THR A 57 -7.83 8.07 -10.56
C THR A 57 -6.39 8.20 -10.06
N SER A 58 -5.40 7.83 -10.87
CA SER A 58 -3.98 7.92 -10.50
C SER A 58 -3.54 9.36 -10.29
N THR A 59 -3.93 10.29 -11.19
CA THR A 59 -3.63 11.72 -11.01
C THR A 59 -4.19 12.24 -9.69
N HIS A 60 -5.44 11.89 -9.39
CA HIS A 60 -6.12 12.29 -8.18
C HIS A 60 -5.45 11.74 -6.92
N LEU A 61 -5.12 10.45 -6.91
CA LEU A 61 -4.42 9.79 -5.80
C LEU A 61 -3.01 10.34 -5.61
N CYS A 62 -2.25 10.57 -6.68
CA CYS A 62 -0.91 11.13 -6.58
C CYS A 62 -0.93 12.57 -6.04
N ALA A 63 -1.92 13.39 -6.45
CA ALA A 63 -2.11 14.73 -5.89
C ALA A 63 -2.48 14.68 -4.40
N ALA A 64 -3.37 13.75 -4.01
CA ALA A 64 -3.75 13.53 -2.62
C ALA A 64 -2.56 13.07 -1.76
N ILE A 65 -1.78 12.09 -2.22
CA ILE A 65 -0.55 11.62 -1.55
C ILE A 65 0.45 12.77 -1.38
N SER A 66 0.57 13.65 -2.38
CA SER A 66 1.47 14.81 -2.35
C SER A 66 0.94 15.98 -1.50
N GLY A 67 -0.23 15.86 -0.88
CA GLY A 67 -0.86 16.93 -0.10
C GLY A 67 -1.37 18.11 -0.95
N GLN A 68 -1.49 17.95 -2.26
CA GLN A 68 -1.86 19.03 -3.21
C GLN A 68 -3.38 19.20 -3.37
N GLN A 69 -4.18 18.46 -2.59
CA GLN A 69 -5.63 18.40 -2.74
C GLN A 69 -6.35 18.72 -1.44
N GLN A 70 -7.39 19.57 -1.51
CA GLN A 70 -8.19 19.97 -0.34
C GLN A 70 -8.87 18.80 0.39
N ASN A 71 -9.28 17.76 -0.35
CA ASN A 71 -9.95 16.56 0.20
C ASN A 71 -9.05 15.32 0.14
N ALA A 72 -7.72 15.50 0.33
CA ALA A 72 -6.74 14.43 0.20
C ALA A 72 -7.04 13.24 1.14
N GLU A 73 -7.34 13.50 2.42
CA GLU A 73 -7.61 12.45 3.41
C GLU A 73 -8.83 11.60 3.03
N ALA A 74 -9.95 12.23 2.69
CA ALA A 74 -11.17 11.52 2.28
C ALA A 74 -10.93 10.66 1.03
N THR A 75 -10.26 11.22 0.03
CA THR A 75 -9.89 10.52 -1.21
C THR A 75 -9.05 9.27 -0.93
N LEU A 76 -8.03 9.40 -0.09
CA LEU A 76 -7.13 8.31 0.24
C LEU A 76 -7.82 7.24 1.10
N ASN A 77 -8.72 7.66 2.00
CA ASN A 77 -9.51 6.74 2.82
C ASN A 77 -10.47 5.90 1.97
N ASP A 78 -11.17 6.53 1.03
CA ASP A 78 -12.07 5.83 0.12
C ASP A 78 -11.33 4.87 -0.81
N PHE A 79 -10.11 5.22 -1.23
CA PHE A 79 -9.26 4.29 -1.96
C PHE A 79 -8.80 3.11 -1.09
N CYS A 80 -8.36 3.36 0.15
CA CYS A 80 -8.01 2.31 1.11
C CYS A 80 -9.14 1.28 1.29
N LYS A 81 -10.40 1.73 1.38
CA LYS A 81 -11.56 0.84 1.52
C LYS A 81 -11.76 -0.09 0.31
N GLN A 82 -11.32 0.33 -0.89
CA GLN A 82 -11.41 -0.45 -2.12
C GLN A 82 -10.26 -1.47 -2.29
N ILE A 83 -9.25 -1.45 -1.42
CA ILE A 83 -8.16 -2.43 -1.45
C ILE A 83 -8.61 -3.72 -0.74
N GLU A 84 -8.91 -4.74 -1.53
CA GLU A 84 -9.31 -6.07 -1.05
C GLU A 84 -8.19 -6.79 -0.28
N GLU A 85 -6.94 -6.70 -0.73
CA GLU A 85 -5.80 -7.39 -0.11
C GLU A 85 -5.45 -6.74 1.26
N PRO A 86 -5.69 -7.41 2.41
CA PRO A 86 -5.62 -6.75 3.72
C PRO A 86 -4.24 -6.21 4.07
N ARG A 87 -3.18 -6.91 3.65
CA ARG A 87 -1.79 -6.49 3.88
C ARG A 87 -1.45 -5.23 3.09
N LEU A 88 -1.90 -5.15 1.84
CA LEU A 88 -1.69 -4.00 0.98
C LEU A 88 -2.46 -2.79 1.52
N ARG A 89 -3.71 -2.99 1.95
CA ARG A 89 -4.52 -1.95 2.58
C ARG A 89 -3.85 -1.39 3.84
N PHE A 90 -3.35 -2.25 4.72
CA PHE A 90 -2.66 -1.83 5.93
C PHE A 90 -1.36 -1.07 5.63
N ALA A 91 -0.55 -1.58 4.70
CA ALA A 91 0.69 -0.92 4.30
C ALA A 91 0.42 0.47 3.69
N PHE A 92 -0.63 0.59 2.87
CA PHE A 92 -1.02 1.85 2.26
C PHE A 92 -1.51 2.85 3.33
N ALA A 93 -2.39 2.42 4.23
CA ALA A 93 -2.85 3.23 5.35
C ALA A 93 -1.69 3.71 6.25
N ALA A 94 -0.67 2.87 6.47
CA ALA A 94 0.53 3.26 7.20
C ALA A 94 1.37 4.29 6.45
N ALA A 95 1.59 4.10 5.14
CA ALA A 95 2.39 5.01 4.32
C ALA A 95 1.82 6.44 4.29
N ILE A 96 0.49 6.57 4.27
CA ILE A 96 -0.21 7.86 4.22
C ILE A 96 -0.58 8.42 5.60
N GLY A 97 -0.05 7.85 6.69
CA GLY A 97 -0.29 8.35 8.06
C GLY A 97 -1.68 8.07 8.64
N MET A 98 -2.47 7.18 8.02
CA MET A 98 -3.83 6.81 8.44
C MET A 98 -3.93 5.47 9.19
N ALA A 99 -2.80 4.89 9.61
CA ALA A 99 -2.76 3.61 10.35
C ALA A 99 -3.47 3.64 11.72
N HIS A 100 -3.96 4.79 12.16
CA HIS A 100 -4.83 4.90 13.34
C HIS A 100 -6.21 4.27 13.14
N LEU A 101 -6.60 3.93 11.91
CA LEU A 101 -7.96 3.47 11.58
C LEU A 101 -8.32 2.06 12.04
N GLU A 102 -7.37 1.22 12.45
CA GLU A 102 -7.65 -0.02 13.20
C GLU A 102 -6.31 -0.50 13.80
N PRO A 103 -6.14 -0.54 15.13
CA PRO A 103 -4.99 -1.21 15.70
C PRO A 103 -5.04 -2.66 15.24
N ALA A 104 -4.01 -3.11 14.51
CA ALA A 104 -3.88 -4.51 14.11
C ALA A 104 -4.25 -5.39 15.32
N PRO A 105 -5.17 -6.37 15.18
CA PRO A 105 -5.64 -7.16 16.32
C PRO A 105 -4.40 -7.65 17.01
N ALA A 106 -4.22 -7.24 18.26
CA ALA A 106 -3.00 -7.44 19.00
C ALA A 106 -2.60 -8.90 18.83
N ARG A 107 -1.58 -9.16 18.01
CA ARG A 107 -1.00 -10.49 17.93
C ARG A 107 -0.70 -10.82 19.37
N ILE A 108 -1.35 -11.86 19.91
CA ILE A 108 -1.16 -12.31 21.28
C ILE A 108 0.34 -12.28 21.51
N ARG A 109 0.82 -11.29 22.28
CA ARG A 109 2.24 -11.22 22.59
C ARG A 109 2.51 -12.55 23.28
N PRO A 110 3.37 -13.43 22.74
CA PRO A 110 3.72 -14.62 23.46
C PRO A 110 4.21 -14.15 24.83
N LYS A 111 3.56 -14.66 25.89
CA LYS A 111 3.82 -14.27 27.28
C LYS A 111 5.33 -14.29 27.45
N ARG A 112 5.91 -13.13 27.78
CA ARG A 112 7.36 -12.94 27.94
C ARG A 112 7.77 -13.91 29.04
N ASN A 113 8.28 -15.08 28.67
CA ASN A 113 8.61 -16.12 29.63
C ASN A 113 9.98 -15.73 30.22
N PRO A 114 10.05 -15.32 31.50
CA PRO A 114 11.31 -14.94 32.13
C PRO A 114 12.28 -16.13 32.23
N ASP A 115 11.78 -17.36 32.07
CA ASP A 115 12.57 -18.59 32.12
C ASP A 115 13.15 -19.00 30.76
N LEU A 116 13.05 -18.18 29.71
CA LEU A 116 13.63 -18.50 28.39
C LEU A 116 15.13 -18.80 28.43
N PHE A 117 15.83 -18.25 29.42
CA PHE A 117 17.27 -18.45 29.61
C PHE A 117 17.60 -19.32 30.83
N ARG A 118 16.60 -19.98 31.43
CA ARG A 118 16.80 -20.87 32.58
C ARG A 118 17.61 -22.09 32.13
N GLY A 119 18.83 -22.21 32.63
CA GLY A 119 19.75 -23.30 32.28
C GLY A 119 20.87 -22.91 31.32
N LEU A 120 20.90 -21.68 30.81
CA LEU A 120 22.09 -21.16 30.12
C LEU A 120 23.10 -20.64 31.16
N PRO A 121 24.39 -20.95 31.00
CA PRO A 121 25.41 -20.40 31.89
C PRO A 121 25.38 -18.88 31.80
N ALA A 122 25.29 -18.21 32.94
CA ALA A 122 25.39 -16.76 33.00
C ALA A 122 26.69 -16.34 32.31
N ARG A 123 26.63 -15.38 31.38
CA ARG A 123 27.85 -14.81 30.79
C ARG A 123 28.66 -14.24 31.95
N GLY A 124 29.81 -14.86 32.22
CA GLY A 124 30.73 -14.40 33.25
C GLY A 124 31.00 -12.92 33.07
N SER A 125 30.85 -12.16 34.14
CA SER A 125 31.29 -10.77 34.19
C SER A 125 32.79 -10.75 33.89
N ALA A 126 33.15 -10.29 32.69
CA ALA A 126 34.53 -9.91 32.42
C ALA A 126 34.83 -8.70 33.30
N SER A 127 35.57 -8.93 34.41
CA SER A 127 36.16 -7.85 35.17
C SER A 127 37.21 -7.16 34.29
N LEU A 128 37.09 -5.84 34.18
CA LEU A 128 38.14 -4.94 33.70
C LEU A 128 39.27 -4.86 34.73
#